data_AF-A0A132A9M2-F1
#
_entry.id   AF-A0A132A9M2-F1
#
_cell.length_a   1.000
_cell.length_b   1.000
_cell.length_c   1.000
_cell.angle_alpha   90.00
_cell.angle_beta   90.00
_cell.angle_gamma   90.00
#
_symmetry.space_group_name_H-M   'P 1'
#
loop_
_entity.id
_entity.type
_entity.pdbx_description
1 polymer ?
#
loop_
_entity_poly.entity_id
_entity_poly.type
_entity_poly.pdbx_seq_one_letter_code
_entity_poly.pdbx_strand_id
1 'polypeptide(L)'
;MATSTLNDTERELVKLIEKAKRMPMEHLEPCKDWTKEEMARVRKAYEKIDQLQNSPKISSKLFNEARDCCDMLHQYLKRLENNMIQTHCKPMNTLTELGVANRATY
;
A
#
# COMPACT_ATOMS: atom_id res chain seq x y z
N MET A 1 -31.11 -7.28 23.29
CA MET A 1 -29.82 -7.61 22.67
C MET A 1 -30.04 -7.64 21.16
N ALA A 2 -29.62 -6.59 20.44
CA ALA A 2 -29.75 -6.55 18.99
C ALA A 2 -28.59 -7.34 18.38
N THR A 3 -28.81 -8.62 18.06
CA THR A 3 -27.90 -9.36 17.19
C THR A 3 -28.15 -8.89 15.77
N SER A 4 -27.50 -7.80 15.38
CA SER A 4 -27.38 -7.42 13.97
C SER A 4 -26.64 -8.56 13.27
N THR A 5 -27.40 -9.46 12.64
CA THR A 5 -26.85 -10.43 11.70
C THR A 5 -26.27 -9.66 10.53
N LEU A 6 -24.97 -9.35 10.61
CA LEU A 6 -24.21 -8.79 9.49
C LEU A 6 -24.46 -9.68 8.27
N ASN A 7 -24.90 -9.06 7.18
CA ASN A 7 -25.07 -9.74 5.90
C ASN A 7 -23.72 -10.31 5.45
N ASP A 8 -23.71 -11.36 4.63
CA ASP A 8 -22.47 -12.02 4.18
C ASP A 8 -21.49 -11.03 3.53
N THR A 9 -22.01 -10.06 2.78
CA THR A 9 -21.24 -8.95 2.19
C THR A 9 -20.57 -8.07 3.25
N GLU A 10 -21.27 -7.73 4.34
CA GLU A 10 -20.69 -6.93 5.43
C GLU A 10 -19.63 -7.73 6.19
N ARG A 11 -19.85 -9.03 6.42
CA ARG A 11 -18.85 -9.91 7.05
C ARG A 11 -17.60 -10.05 6.20
N GLU A 12 -17.75 -10.18 4.89
CA GLU A 12 -16.62 -10.24 3.96
C GLU A 12 -15.85 -8.91 3.95
N LEU A 13 -16.56 -7.79 3.90
CA LEU A 13 -15.96 -6.45 3.92
C LEU A 13 -15.17 -6.20 5.21
N VAL A 14 -15.73 -6.55 6.38
CA VAL A 14 -15.02 -6.44 7.67
C VAL A 14 -13.71 -7.25 7.66
N LYS A 15 -13.74 -8.50 7.21
CA LYS A 15 -12.53 -9.35 7.13
C LYS A 15 -11.48 -8.76 6.19
N LEU A 16 -11.92 -8.19 5.07
CA LEU A 16 -11.01 -7.56 4.11
C LEU A 16 -10.37 -6.30 4.69
N ILE A 17 -11.15 -5.47 5.37
CA ILE A 17 -10.65 -4.27 6.08
C ILE A 17 -9.63 -4.67 7.15
N GLU A 18 -9.92 -5.66 7.99
CA GLU A 18 -8.98 -6.14 9.01
C GLU A 18 -7.68 -6.66 8.41
N LYS A 19 -7.75 -7.37 7.29
CA LYS A 19 -6.57 -7.85 6.57
C LYS A 19 -5.78 -6.70 5.95
N ALA A 20 -6.47 -5.75 5.33
CA ALA A 20 -5.88 -4.58 4.69
C ALA A 20 -5.18 -3.66 5.70
N LYS A 21 -5.74 -3.47 6.90
CA LYS A 21 -5.11 -2.72 8.00
C LYS A 21 -3.77 -3.28 8.46
N ARG A 22 -3.48 -4.56 8.18
CA ARG A 22 -2.21 -5.22 8.52
C ARG A 22 -1.20 -5.22 7.36
N MET A 23 -1.57 -4.76 6.17
CA MET A 23 -0.66 -4.70 5.02
C MET A 23 0.42 -3.62 5.12
N PRO A 24 0.11 -2.39 5.62
CA PRO A 24 1.14 -1.37 5.73
C PRO A 24 2.27 -1.80 6.65
N MET A 25 3.47 -1.97 6.09
CA MET A 25 4.69 -2.21 6.86
C MET A 25 5.42 -0.90 7.17
N GLU A 26 5.99 -0.81 8.36
CA GLU A 26 6.81 0.35 8.75
C GLU A 26 8.11 0.40 7.94
N HIS A 27 8.72 -0.76 7.71
CA HIS A 27 9.97 -0.92 6.98
C HIS A 27 9.71 -1.51 5.59
N LEU A 28 10.09 -0.76 4.54
CA LEU A 28 9.97 -1.18 3.16
C LEU A 28 11.27 -1.86 2.70
N GLU A 29 11.16 -3.04 2.10
CA GLU A 29 12.33 -3.72 1.53
C GLU A 29 12.82 -2.99 0.27
N PRO A 30 14.14 -2.79 0.09
CA PRO A 30 14.70 -2.16 -1.11
C PRO A 30 14.79 -3.13 -2.31
N CYS A 31 13.80 -4.03 -2.46
CA CYS A 31 13.75 -5.02 -3.52
C CYS A 31 12.64 -4.64 -4.52
N LYS A 32 13.01 -4.42 -5.79
CA LYS A 32 12.08 -3.99 -6.84
C LYS A 32 10.93 -4.97 -7.05
N ASP A 33 11.24 -6.27 -7.09
CA ASP A 33 10.24 -7.31 -7.35
C ASP A 33 9.31 -7.45 -6.15
N TRP A 34 9.84 -7.35 -4.94
CA TRP A 34 9.04 -7.27 -3.72
C TRP A 34 8.10 -6.07 -3.73
N THR A 35 8.59 -4.87 -4.04
CA THR A 35 7.75 -3.65 -4.07
C THR A 35 6.66 -3.76 -5.13
N LYS A 36 6.94 -4.37 -6.29
CA LYS A 36 5.91 -4.63 -7.32
C LYS A 36 4.86 -5.64 -6.85
N GLU A 37 5.27 -6.76 -6.27
CA GLU A 37 4.35 -7.76 -5.73
C GLU A 37 3.49 -7.16 -4.61
N GLU A 38 4.10 -6.38 -3.72
CA GLU A 38 3.40 -5.70 -2.63
C GLU A 38 2.40 -4.67 -3.16
N MET A 39 2.77 -3.85 -4.14
CA MET A 39 1.83 -2.94 -4.81
C MET A 39 0.67 -3.69 -5.45
N ALA A 40 0.91 -4.84 -6.09
CA ALA A 40 -0.14 -5.66 -6.69
C ALA A 40 -1.08 -6.24 -5.62
N ARG A 41 -0.54 -6.71 -4.48
CA ARG A 41 -1.35 -7.19 -3.34
C ARG A 41 -2.23 -6.09 -2.76
N VAL A 42 -1.67 -4.90 -2.56
CA VAL A 42 -2.38 -3.75 -2.00
C VAL A 42 -3.44 -3.22 -2.95
N ARG A 43 -3.15 -3.13 -4.26
CA ARG A 43 -4.14 -2.75 -5.30
C ARG A 43 -5.32 -3.71 -5.34
N LYS A 44 -5.05 -5.02 -5.30
CA LYS A 44 -6.11 -6.04 -5.28
C LYS A 44 -7.00 -5.94 -4.04
N ALA A 45 -6.42 -5.62 -2.87
CA ALA A 45 -7.20 -5.39 -1.66
C ALA A 45 -8.04 -4.11 -1.75
N TYR A 46 -7.45 -3.03 -2.26
CA TYR A 46 -8.14 -1.76 -2.49
C TYR A 46 -9.35 -1.93 -3.41
N GLU A 47 -9.18 -2.52 -4.59
CA GLU A 47 -10.26 -2.73 -5.57
C GLU A 47 -11.40 -3.57 -4.98
N LYS A 48 -11.06 -4.60 -4.20
CA LYS A 48 -12.07 -5.48 -3.60
C LYS A 48 -12.86 -4.77 -2.50
N ILE A 49 -12.21 -3.97 -1.66
CA ILE A 49 -12.88 -3.15 -0.65
C ILE A 49 -13.74 -2.08 -1.32
N ASP A 50 -13.22 -1.43 -2.36
CA ASP A 50 -13.93 -0.40 -3.12
C ASP A 50 -15.19 -0.93 -3.82
N GLN A 51 -15.11 -2.13 -4.39
CA GLN A 51 -16.28 -2.77 -5.00
C GLN A 51 -17.35 -3.12 -3.96
N LEU A 52 -16.94 -3.68 -2.81
CA LEU A 52 -17.87 -4.11 -1.76
C LEU A 52 -18.48 -2.93 -0.99
N GLN A 53 -17.74 -1.83 -0.82
CA GLN A 53 -18.26 -0.63 -0.15
C GLN A 53 -19.33 0.10 -0.99
N ASN A 54 -19.36 -0.09 -2.31
CA ASN A 54 -20.40 0.47 -3.17
C ASN A 54 -21.70 -0.34 -3.16
N SER A 55 -21.78 -1.42 -2.37
CA SER A 55 -23.00 -2.22 -2.25
C SER A 55 -24.07 -1.48 -1.43
N PRO A 56 -25.33 -1.40 -1.90
CA PRO A 56 -26.40 -0.70 -1.19
C PRO A 56 -26.84 -1.37 0.12
N LYS A 57 -26.25 -2.53 0.46
CA LYS A 57 -26.63 -3.36 1.62
C LYS A 57 -25.73 -3.16 2.84
N ILE A 58 -24.76 -2.27 2.79
CA ILE A 58 -23.83 -2.04 3.90
C ILE A 58 -24.31 -0.89 4.78
N SER A 59 -24.04 -1.00 6.08
CA SER A 59 -24.28 0.10 7.01
C SER A 59 -23.35 1.29 6.76
N SER A 60 -23.84 2.50 7.07
CA SER A 60 -23.07 3.75 6.94
C SER A 60 -21.76 3.72 7.75
N LYS A 61 -21.79 3.04 8.91
CA LYS A 61 -20.60 2.85 9.76
C LYS A 61 -19.53 2.04 9.03
N LEU A 62 -19.93 0.92 8.40
CA LEU A 62 -19.01 0.06 7.67
C LEU A 62 -18.52 0.72 6.38
N PHE A 63 -19.37 1.50 5.71
CA PHE A 63 -18.97 2.31 4.56
C PHE A 63 -17.86 3.31 4.94
N ASN A 64 -18.02 4.05 6.03
CA ASN A 64 -16.97 4.98 6.49
C ASN A 64 -15.67 4.24 6.83
N GLU A 65 -15.76 3.09 7.49
CA GLU A 65 -14.57 2.29 7.82
C GLU A 65 -13.88 1.72 6.56
N ALA A 66 -14.65 1.31 5.55
CA ALA A 66 -14.12 0.88 4.27
C ALA A 66 -13.43 2.03 3.54
N ARG A 67 -14.03 3.22 3.55
CA ARG A 67 -13.46 4.44 2.96
C ARG A 67 -12.13 4.82 3.61
N ASP A 68 -12.09 4.85 4.94
CA ASP A 68 -10.85 5.13 5.69
C ASP A 68 -9.77 4.09 5.37
N CYS A 69 -10.16 2.82 5.20
CA CYS A 69 -9.25 1.75 4.80
C CYS A 69 -8.73 1.94 3.37
N CYS A 70 -9.59 2.33 2.42
CA CYS A 70 -9.19 2.68 1.06
C CYS A 70 -8.19 3.84 1.03
N ASP A 71 -8.42 4.90 1.82
CA ASP A 71 -7.51 6.04 1.93
C ASP A 71 -6.14 5.60 2.49
N MET A 72 -6.12 4.75 3.52
CA MET A 72 -4.90 4.18 4.09
C MET A 72 -4.13 3.33 3.06
N LEU A 73 -4.81 2.45 2.32
CA LEU A 73 -4.18 1.64 1.26
C LEU A 73 -3.64 2.52 0.14
N HIS A 74 -4.35 3.59 -0.23
CA HIS A 74 -3.90 4.55 -1.24
C HIS A 74 -2.63 5.30 -0.78
N GLN A 75 -2.57 5.72 0.48
CA GLN A 75 -1.35 6.31 1.05
C GLN A 75 -0.18 5.31 1.08
N TYR A 76 -0.45 4.04 1.41
CA TYR A 76 0.58 3.00 1.40
C TYR A 76 1.10 2.72 -0.02
N LEU A 77 0.23 2.69 -1.04
CA LEU A 77 0.65 2.61 -2.45
C LEU A 77 1.59 3.76 -2.83
N LYS A 78 1.26 5.00 -2.46
CA LYS A 78 2.15 6.15 -2.70
C LYS A 78 3.51 5.99 -2.02
N ARG A 79 3.56 5.43 -0.81
CA ARG A 79 4.82 5.13 -0.11
C ARG A 79 5.65 4.07 -0.87
N LEU A 80 5.00 3.02 -1.38
CA LEU A 80 5.66 1.98 -2.18
C LEU A 80 6.19 2.55 -3.51
N GLU A 81 5.40 3.38 -4.19
CA GLU A 81 5.82 4.07 -5.43
C GLU A 81 7.03 4.98 -5.17
N ASN A 82 7.00 5.76 -4.08
CA ASN A 82 8.13 6.60 -3.68
C ASN A 82 9.38 5.78 -3.33
N ASN A 83 9.23 4.64 -2.64
CA ASN A 83 10.35 3.74 -2.34
C ASN A 83 10.96 3.16 -3.61
N MET A 84 10.13 2.81 -4.60
CA MET A 84 10.59 2.36 -5.91
C MET A 84 11.38 3.46 -6.64
N ILE A 85 10.90 4.71 -6.60
CA ILE A 85 11.63 5.85 -7.19
C ILE A 85 12.97 6.06 -6.46
N GLN A 86 12.99 6.08 -5.13
CA GLN A 86 14.23 6.33 -4.36
C GLN A 86 15.28 5.23 -4.52
N THR A 87 14.87 3.96 -4.61
CA THR A 87 15.80 2.85 -4.83
C THR A 87 16.36 2.85 -6.26
N HIS A 88 15.61 3.35 -7.24
CA HIS A 88 16.04 3.44 -8.64
C HIS A 88 16.71 4.76 -9.03
N CYS A 89 16.51 5.84 -8.26
CA CYS A 89 17.10 7.16 -8.50
C CYS A 89 18.31 7.47 -7.62
N LYS A 90 18.80 6.55 -6.78
CA LYS A 90 20.16 6.73 -6.25
C LYS A 90 21.13 6.53 -7.41
N PRO A 91 21.80 7.58 -7.93
CA PRO A 91 22.98 7.34 -8.72
C PRO A 91 23.90 6.51 -7.83
N MET A 92 24.25 5.34 -8.34
CA MET A 92 25.38 4.61 -7.87
C MET A 92 26.56 5.57 -8.11
N ASN A 93 26.93 6.36 -7.10
CA ASN A 93 28.22 7.06 -7.08
C ASN A 93 29.26 5.94 -6.96
N THR A 94 29.41 5.24 -8.07
CA THR A 94 30.45 4.27 -8.31
C THR A 94 31.74 5.04 -8.25
N LEU A 95 32.72 4.42 -7.62
CA LEU A 95 34.11 4.83 -7.38
C LEU A 95 34.77 5.70 -8.49
N THR A 96 34.24 5.66 -9.71
CA THR A 96 34.54 6.52 -10.85
C THR A 96 34.53 8.03 -10.52
N GLU A 97 33.56 8.54 -9.76
CA GLU A 97 33.50 10.00 -9.45
C GLU A 97 34.58 10.44 -8.45
N LEU A 98 34.97 9.56 -7.53
CA LEU A 98 36.10 9.80 -6.61
C LEU A 98 37.45 9.79 -7.35
N GLY A 99 37.56 9.02 -8.44
CA GLY A 99 38.77 8.96 -9.28
C GLY A 99 38.99 10.22 -10.12
N VAL A 100 37.93 10.93 -10.53
CA VAL A 100 38.05 12.18 -11.30
C VAL A 100 38.44 13.36 -10.40
N ALA A 101 37.92 13.42 -9.17
CA ALA A 101 38.29 14.46 -8.20
C ALA A 101 39.79 14.44 -7.85
N ASN A 102 40.43 13.27 -7.90
CA ASN A 102 41.86 13.12 -7.60
C ASN A 102 42.79 13.32 -8.81
N ARG A 103 42.24 13.50 -10.03
CA ARG A 103 43.02 13.80 -11.25
C ARG A 103 43.08 15.30 -11.56
N ALA A 104 42.30 16.13 -10.87
CA ALA A 104 42.29 17.59 -11.05
C ALA A 104 43.38 18.33 -10.21
N THR A 105 44.29 17.59 -9.57
CA THR A 105 45.31 18.11 -8.65
C THR A 105 46.76 17.88 -9.10
N TYR A 106 47.01 17.73 -10.40
CA TYR A 106 48.36 17.79 -10.99
C TYR A 106 48.40 18.70 -12.21
#